data_AF-A0A7Y8IQ84-F1
#
_entry.id   AF-A0A7Y8IQ84-F1
#
_cell.length_a   1.000
_cell.length_b   1.000
_cell.length_c   1.000
_cell.angle_alpha   90.00
_cell.angle_beta   90.00
_cell.angle_gamma   90.00
#
_symmetry.space_group_name_H-M   'P 1'
#
loop_
_entity.id
_entity.type
_entity.pdbx_description
1 polymer ?
#
loop_
_entity_poly.entity_id
_entity_poly.type
_entity_poly.pdbx_seq_one_letter_code
_entity_poly.pdbx_strand_id
1 'polypeptide(L)'
;MTEADQREKETLRLIRKVPDLPTLVGVIVKGERVEELELRSGIRKKGVARKRKIFCQLAVGRMGYPGAEVARFLGVTTSAVNRLVVSREAANLTKYLKLF
;
A
#
# COMPACT_ATOMS: atom_id res chain seq x y z
N MET A 1 -10.33 -20.56 -10.08
CA MET A 1 -10.23 -19.77 -8.84
C MET A 1 -9.18 -20.47 -7.98
N THR A 2 -8.02 -19.95 -7.60
CA THR A 2 -7.32 -18.67 -7.81
C THR A 2 -5.83 -18.99 -7.64
N GLU A 3 -5.06 -19.04 -8.73
CA GLU A 3 -3.69 -19.59 -8.79
C GLU A 3 -2.58 -18.69 -8.21
N ALA A 4 -2.89 -17.82 -7.24
CA ALA A 4 -1.95 -16.79 -6.79
C ALA A 4 -1.47 -16.96 -5.34
N ASP A 5 -1.80 -18.08 -4.68
CA ASP A 5 -1.56 -18.28 -3.24
C ASP A 5 -0.22 -18.96 -2.88
N GLN A 6 0.59 -19.40 -3.86
CA GLN A 6 1.58 -20.46 -3.55
C GLN A 6 3.06 -20.21 -3.92
N ARG A 7 3.53 -19.02 -4.36
CA ARG A 7 4.93 -18.92 -4.87
C ARG A 7 5.94 -17.94 -4.28
N GLU A 8 5.63 -17.02 -3.39
CA GLU A 8 6.66 -16.04 -2.94
C GLU A 8 6.77 -15.86 -1.42
N LYS A 9 6.57 -16.92 -0.64
CA LYS A 9 6.74 -16.87 0.83
C LYS A 9 8.20 -16.91 1.31
N GLU A 10 9.20 -17.07 0.46
CA GLU A 10 10.54 -17.49 0.95
C GLU A 10 11.73 -16.59 0.59
N THR A 11 11.71 -15.81 -0.50
CA THR A 11 12.98 -15.22 -1.02
C THR A 11 13.32 -13.80 -0.51
N LEU A 12 12.36 -13.00 -0.03
CA LEU A 12 12.62 -11.58 0.30
C LEU A 12 13.00 -11.31 1.76
N ARG A 13 13.19 -12.37 2.57
CA ARG A 13 13.67 -12.27 3.96
C ARG A 13 15.13 -11.81 4.10
N LEU A 14 15.86 -11.63 3.00
CA LEU A 14 17.26 -11.22 3.05
C LEU A 14 17.46 -9.90 2.29
N ILE A 15 17.92 -8.88 3.04
CA ILE A 15 18.68 -7.71 2.54
C ILE A 15 17.85 -6.50 2.06
N ARG A 16 16.96 -5.98 2.91
CA ARG A 16 16.69 -4.54 3.12
C ARG A 16 15.60 -4.41 4.19
N LYS A 17 15.76 -3.52 5.17
CA LYS A 17 14.72 -3.23 6.17
C LYS A 17 13.52 -2.58 5.46
N VAL A 18 12.62 -3.39 4.91
CA VAL A 18 11.33 -2.90 4.44
C VAL A 18 10.59 -2.35 5.67
N PRO A 19 10.17 -1.07 5.65
CA PRO A 19 9.41 -0.48 6.76
C PRO A 19 8.06 -1.19 6.90
N ASP A 20 7.58 -1.31 8.13
CA ASP A 20 6.29 -1.91 8.41
C ASP A 20 5.11 -1.06 7.87
N LEU A 21 3.95 -1.69 7.67
CA LEU A 21 2.74 -1.02 7.19
C LEU A 21 2.33 0.19 8.06
N PRO A 22 2.44 0.13 9.41
CA PRO A 22 2.24 1.31 10.28
C PRO A 22 3.22 2.45 10.01
N THR A 23 4.52 2.19 9.84
CA THR A 23 5.49 3.26 9.52
C THR A 23 5.18 3.84 8.14
N LEU A 24 4.84 3.00 7.16
CA LEU A 24 4.44 3.45 5.84
C LEU A 24 3.22 4.37 5.88
N VAL A 25 2.19 4.01 6.66
CA VAL A 25 0.99 4.86 6.78
C VAL A 25 1.32 6.17 7.46
N GLY A 26 2.17 6.16 8.49
CA GLY A 26 2.60 7.36 9.20
C GLY A 26 3.35 8.34 8.29
N VAL A 27 4.21 7.84 7.41
CA VAL A 27 4.94 8.66 6.44
C VAL A 27 3.98 9.27 5.40
N ILE A 28 3.02 8.51 4.90
CA ILE A 28 2.03 8.99 3.92
C ILE A 28 1.05 9.99 4.56
N VAL A 29 0.60 9.74 5.78
CA VAL A 29 -0.25 10.64 6.58
C VAL A 29 0.41 12.00 6.76
N LYS A 30 1.69 12.02 7.15
CA LYS A 30 2.50 13.24 7.28
C LYS A 30 2.73 13.93 5.94
N GLY A 31 3.05 13.16 4.89
CA GLY A 31 3.38 13.71 3.57
C GLY A 31 2.20 14.24 2.76
N GLU A 32 1.02 13.63 2.92
CA GLU A 32 -0.21 13.96 2.19
C GLU A 32 -1.23 14.75 3.02
N ARG A 33 -0.88 15.14 4.26
CA ARG A 33 -1.75 15.84 5.23
C ARG A 33 -3.15 15.20 5.29
N VAL A 34 -3.21 13.92 5.61
CA VAL A 34 -4.46 13.15 5.75
C VAL A 34 -4.47 12.45 7.08
N GLU A 35 -5.64 12.23 7.65
CA GLU A 35 -5.74 11.37 8.82
C GLU A 35 -5.61 9.89 8.44
N GLU A 36 -4.97 9.13 9.31
CA GLU A 36 -4.88 7.68 9.18
C GLU A 36 -6.27 7.02 9.14
N LEU A 37 -7.20 7.53 9.97
CA LEU A 37 -8.60 7.12 9.98
C LEU A 37 -9.28 7.33 8.63
N GLU A 38 -9.03 8.44 7.94
CA GLU A 38 -9.57 8.64 6.60
C GLU A 38 -9.00 7.62 5.61
N LEU A 39 -7.71 7.29 5.70
CA LEU A 39 -7.04 6.28 4.88
C LEU A 39 -7.62 4.87 5.08
N ARG A 40 -7.92 4.52 6.34
CA ARG A 40 -8.51 3.23 6.75
C ARG A 40 -10.04 3.19 6.61
N SER A 41 -10.70 4.35 6.47
CA SER A 41 -12.15 4.43 6.30
C SER A 41 -12.56 4.02 4.88
N GLY A 42 -13.72 3.40 4.69
CA GLY A 42 -14.27 3.09 3.35
C GLY A 42 -14.67 4.30 2.49
N ILE A 43 -14.32 5.53 2.89
CA ILE A 43 -14.82 6.78 2.30
C ILE A 43 -14.31 6.96 0.85
N ARG A 44 -15.25 7.07 -0.09
CA ARG A 44 -14.99 7.29 -1.53
C ARG A 44 -14.71 8.75 -1.90
N LYS A 45 -13.93 9.48 -1.09
CA LYS A 45 -13.45 10.82 -1.47
C LYS A 45 -12.27 10.68 -2.42
N LYS A 46 -12.27 11.41 -3.54
CA LYS A 46 -11.19 11.39 -4.56
C LYS A 46 -9.81 11.61 -3.94
N GLY A 47 -9.70 12.49 -2.94
CA GLY A 47 -8.46 12.74 -2.20
C GLY A 47 -7.96 11.51 -1.43
N VAL A 48 -8.85 10.81 -0.72
CA VAL A 48 -8.51 9.61 0.06
C VAL A 48 -8.18 8.43 -0.85
N ALA A 49 -8.91 8.26 -1.96
CA ALA A 49 -8.65 7.21 -2.94
C ALA A 49 -7.25 7.35 -3.58
N ARG A 50 -6.82 8.58 -3.88
CA ARG A 50 -5.47 8.85 -4.40
C ARG A 50 -4.37 8.49 -3.39
N LYS A 51 -4.59 8.75 -2.10
CA LYS A 51 -3.64 8.45 -1.03
C LYS A 51 -3.55 6.94 -0.77
N ARG A 52 -4.69 6.24 -0.77
CA ARG A 52 -4.74 4.76 -0.74
C ARG A 52 -4.02 4.13 -1.92
N LYS A 53 -4.11 4.75 -3.09
CA LYS A 53 -3.38 4.29 -4.27
C LYS A 53 -1.87 4.32 -4.05
N ILE A 54 -1.34 5.44 -3.54
CA ILE A 54 0.07 5.57 -3.19
C ILE A 54 0.47 4.48 -2.21
N PHE A 55 -0.31 4.29 -1.13
CA PHE A 55 -0.05 3.25 -0.14
C PHE A 55 -0.01 1.84 -0.76
N CYS A 56 -1.04 1.47 -1.53
CA CYS A 56 -1.13 0.15 -2.16
C CYS A 56 0.02 -0.09 -3.13
N GLN A 57 0.37 0.90 -3.95
CA GLN A 57 1.47 0.81 -4.91
C GLN A 57 2.84 0.72 -4.23
N LEU A 58 3.05 1.42 -3.11
CA LEU A 58 4.29 1.30 -2.34
C LEU A 58 4.36 -0.06 -1.63
N ALA A 59 3.33 -0.41 -0.88
CA ALA A 59 3.28 -1.62 -0.07
C ALA A 59 3.38 -2.88 -0.94
N VAL A 60 2.52 -3.02 -1.95
CA VAL A 60 2.49 -4.22 -2.81
C VAL A 60 3.56 -4.12 -3.89
N GLY A 61 3.62 -3.00 -4.61
CA GLY A 61 4.45 -2.90 -5.82
C GLY A 61 5.94 -2.62 -5.57
N ARG A 62 6.32 -2.08 -4.41
CA ARG A 62 7.72 -1.72 -4.11
C ARG A 62 8.29 -2.43 -2.89
N MET A 63 7.43 -2.76 -1.91
CA MET A 63 7.83 -3.38 -0.64
C MET A 63 7.49 -4.87 -0.56
N GLY A 64 6.73 -5.41 -1.53
CA GLY A 64 6.41 -6.84 -1.60
C GLY A 64 5.38 -7.32 -0.59
N TYR A 65 4.61 -6.41 0.03
CA TYR A 65 3.53 -6.81 0.94
C TYR A 65 2.42 -7.55 0.19
N PRO A 66 1.84 -8.61 0.79
CA PRO A 66 0.65 -9.25 0.25
C PRO A 66 -0.50 -8.26 0.14
N GLY A 67 -1.15 -8.20 -1.03
CA GLY A 67 -2.33 -7.34 -1.22
C GLY A 67 -3.46 -7.63 -0.23
N ALA A 68 -3.57 -8.87 0.25
CA ALA A 68 -4.51 -9.26 1.30
C ALA A 68 -4.19 -8.64 2.66
N GLU A 69 -2.92 -8.55 3.01
CA GLU A 69 -2.47 -7.92 4.26
C GLU A 69 -2.71 -6.41 4.22
N VAL A 70 -2.36 -5.78 3.10
CA VAL A 70 -2.65 -4.35 2.84
C VAL A 70 -4.14 -4.06 2.90
N ALA A 71 -4.97 -4.93 2.34
CA ALA A 71 -6.43 -4.79 2.35
C ALA A 71 -6.99 -4.82 3.78
N ARG A 72 -6.55 -5.77 4.60
CA ARG A 72 -6.93 -5.88 6.02
C ARG A 72 -6.51 -4.63 6.80
N PHE A 73 -5.28 -4.16 6.57
CA PHE A 73 -4.76 -2.97 7.24
C PHE A 73 -5.56 -1.70 6.89
N LEU A 74 -5.93 -1.54 5.62
CA LEU A 74 -6.69 -0.40 5.12
C LEU A 74 -8.22 -0.53 5.28
N GLY A 75 -8.74 -1.65 5.79
CA GLY A 75 -10.19 -1.88 5.89
C GLY A 75 -10.91 -1.91 4.54
N VAL A 76 -10.24 -2.36 3.48
CA VAL A 76 -10.78 -2.44 2.11
C VAL A 76 -10.73 -3.87 1.57
N THR A 77 -11.33 -4.12 0.40
CA THR A 77 -11.24 -5.42 -0.26
C THR A 77 -9.91 -5.59 -0.98
N THR A 78 -9.44 -6.83 -1.09
CA THR A 78 -8.26 -7.20 -1.89
C THR A 78 -8.41 -6.80 -3.35
N SER A 79 -9.63 -6.88 -3.90
CA SER A 79 -9.94 -6.43 -5.26
C SER A 79 -9.72 -4.93 -5.44
N ALA A 80 -10.02 -4.11 -4.43
CA ALA A 80 -9.76 -2.68 -4.45
C ALA A 80 -8.25 -2.40 -4.45
N VAL A 81 -7.48 -3.12 -3.62
CA VAL A 81 -6.02 -3.02 -3.58
C VAL A 81 -5.42 -3.37 -4.94
N ASN A 82 -5.76 -4.53 -5.50
CA ASN A 82 -5.21 -4.97 -6.79
C ASN A 82 -5.51 -3.96 -7.91
N ARG A 83 -6.74 -3.42 -7.97
CA ARG A 83 -7.10 -2.37 -8.94
C ARG A 83 -6.26 -1.09 -8.77
N LEU A 84 -5.95 -0.71 -7.54
CA LEU A 84 -5.14 0.48 -7.26
C LEU A 84 -3.67 0.27 -7.61
N VAL A 85 -3.14 -0.94 -7.39
CA VAL A 85 -1.76 -1.33 -7.72
C VAL A 85 -1.54 -1.26 -9.23
N VAL A 86 -2.41 -1.89 -10.03
CA VAL A 86 -2.29 -1.93 -11.50
C VAL A 86 -2.68 -0.62 -12.20
N SER A 87 -3.25 0.33 -11.48
CA SER A 87 -3.61 1.64 -12.02
C SER A 87 -2.36 2.49 -12.28
N ARG A 88 -2.45 3.51 -13.15
CA ARG A 88 -1.34 4.42 -13.51
C ARG A 88 -0.50 4.84 -12.31
N GLU A 89 0.82 4.77 -12.39
CA GLU A 89 1.71 5.06 -11.25
C GLU A 89 1.37 6.43 -10.60
N ALA A 90 1.22 6.45 -9.27
CA ALA A 90 0.96 7.69 -8.56
C ALA A 90 2.22 8.57 -8.57
N ALA A 91 2.08 9.82 -9.01
CA ALA A 91 3.19 10.76 -9.24
C ALA A 91 4.15 10.99 -8.05
N ASN A 92 3.75 10.62 -6.83
CA ASN A 92 4.52 10.88 -5.61
C ASN A 92 5.22 9.62 -5.05
N LEU A 93 5.16 8.45 -5.70
CA LEU A 93 5.70 7.20 -5.14
C LEU A 93 7.20 7.29 -4.82
N THR A 94 7.98 7.83 -5.75
CA THR A 94 9.45 7.97 -5.60
C THR A 94 9.84 8.87 -4.42
N LYS A 95 8.99 9.85 -4.06
CA LYS A 95 9.22 10.71 -2.88
C LYS A 95 9.24 9.88 -1.60
N TYR A 96 8.31 8.94 -1.47
CA TYR A 96 8.17 8.11 -0.28
C TYR A 96 9.18 6.98 -0.23
N LEU A 97 9.62 6.45 -1.37
CA LEU A 97 10.69 5.45 -1.42
C LEU A 97 12.03 5.98 -0.91
N LYS A 98 12.31 7.29 -1.03
CA LYS A 98 13.55 7.89 -0.51
C LYS A 98 13.53 8.12 1.01
N LEU A 99 12.39 7.91 1.67
CA LEU A 99 12.23 8.10 3.11
C LEU A 99 12.44 6.81 3.91
N PHE A 100 12.78 5.71 3.23
CA PHE A 100 13.03 4.37 3.76
C PHE A 100 14.34 3.82 3.22
#